data_AF-B3FR07-F1
#
_entry.id   AF-B3FR07-F1
#
_cell.length_a   1.000
_cell.length_b   1.000
_cell.length_c   1.000
_cell.angle_alpha   90.00
_cell.angle_beta   90.00
_cell.angle_gamma   90.00
#
_symmetry.space_group_name_H-M   'P 1'
#
loop_
_entity.id
_entity.type
_entity.pdbx_description
1 polymer ?
#
loop_
_entity_poly.entity_id
_entity_poly.type
_entity_poly.pdbx_seq_one_letter_code
_entity_poly.pdbx_strand_id
1 'polypeptide(L)'
;YVSLKLPSSEIRKVRKECLATIGELSNKDHNLVIIGKAGRNRWLGKRPKVRGVVMNPVDHPLGGGEGRTSGGRHPVTPWGKPTKGFKTRKTRPSDRFIVQRRKKNRNR
;
A
#
# COMPACT_ATOMS: atom_id res chain seq x y z
N TYR A 1 -20.71 -8.17 -19.75
CA TYR A 1 -19.77 -7.54 -18.80
C TYR A 1 -19.83 -6.03 -19.00
N VAL A 2 -19.63 -5.26 -17.93
CA VAL A 2 -19.55 -3.79 -17.96
C VAL A 2 -18.15 -3.38 -17.48
N SER A 3 -17.58 -2.33 -18.07
CA SER A 3 -16.28 -1.80 -17.66
C SER A 3 -16.45 -0.75 -16.57
N LEU A 4 -15.80 -0.94 -15.43
CA LEU A 4 -15.79 0.00 -14.32
C LEU A 4 -14.40 0.61 -14.16
N LYS A 5 -14.33 1.93 -13.98
CA LYS A 5 -13.13 2.63 -13.53
C LYS A 5 -13.13 2.70 -12.01
N LEU A 6 -12.21 1.98 -11.38
CA LEU A 6 -12.09 1.91 -9.92
C LEU A 6 -11.42 3.18 -9.36
N PRO A 7 -11.55 3.47 -8.05
CA PRO A 7 -10.84 4.59 -7.39
C PRO A 7 -9.31 4.53 -7.55
N SER A 8 -8.77 3.33 -7.77
CA SER A 8 -7.36 3.09 -8.10
C SER A 8 -6.96 3.57 -9.51
N SER A 9 -7.91 4.08 -10.30
CA SER A 9 -7.78 4.34 -11.75
C SER A 9 -7.53 3.10 -12.60
N GLU A 10 -7.76 1.90 -12.07
CA GLU A 10 -7.80 0.64 -12.83
C GLU A 10 -9.15 0.48 -13.54
N ILE A 11 -9.15 0.02 -14.80
CA ILE A 11 -10.38 -0.31 -15.54
C ILE A 11 -10.55 -1.82 -15.56
N ARG A 12 -11.70 -2.30 -15.06
CA ARG A 12 -11.98 -3.73 -14.89
C ARG A 12 -13.40 -4.09 -15.34
N LYS A 13 -13.53 -5.24 -16.01
CA LYS A 13 -14.79 -5.87 -16.41
C LYS A 13 -15.45 -6.54 -15.21
N VAL A 14 -16.73 -6.24 -14.98
CA VAL A 14 -17.60 -6.88 -13.97
C VAL A 14 -18.84 -7.45 -14.67
N ARG A 15 -19.47 -8.48 -14.09
CA ARG A 15 -20.71 -9.04 -14.63
C ARG A 15 -21.83 -8.01 -14.54
N LYS A 16 -22.74 -8.00 -15.54
CA LYS A 16 -23.84 -7.02 -15.61
C LYS A 16 -24.88 -7.22 -14.50
N GLU A 17 -24.99 -8.46 -14.02
CA GLU A 17 -25.92 -8.88 -12.96
C GLU A 17 -25.53 -8.40 -11.55
N CYS A 18 -24.31 -7.90 -11.34
CA CYS A 18 -23.87 -7.46 -10.02
C CYS A 18 -24.61 -6.18 -9.59
N LEU A 19 -24.97 -6.12 -8.31
CA LEU A 19 -25.59 -4.95 -7.70
C LEU A 19 -24.59 -3.80 -7.54
N ALA A 20 -25.10 -2.57 -7.68
CA ALA A 20 -24.37 -1.35 -7.41
C ALA A 20 -25.32 -0.32 -6.80
N THR A 21 -24.78 0.63 -6.04
CA THR A 21 -25.52 1.74 -5.46
C THR A 21 -25.15 3.02 -6.18
N ILE A 22 -26.16 3.84 -6.48
CA ILE A 22 -25.97 5.15 -7.11
C ILE A 22 -25.59 6.14 -6.02
N GLY A 23 -24.44 6.79 -6.17
CA GLY A 23 -23.96 7.82 -5.26
C GLY A 23 -22.48 7.65 -4.92
N GLU A 24 -22.02 8.50 -4.00
CA GLU A 24 -20.66 8.50 -3.48
C GLU A 24 -20.69 8.15 -1.99
N LEU A 25 -19.56 7.69 -1.45
CA LEU A 25 -19.46 7.44 -0.01
C LEU A 25 -19.51 8.78 0.76
N SER A 26 -20.15 8.75 1.93
CA SER A 26 -20.18 9.88 2.86
C SER A 26 -18.82 10.09 3.54
N ASN A 27 -18.66 11.23 4.23
CA ASN A 27 -17.44 11.61 4.96
C ASN A 27 -16.19 11.78 4.07
N LYS A 28 -16.31 12.60 3.03
CA LYS A 28 -15.21 12.89 2.09
C LYS A 28 -14.00 13.55 2.75
N ASP A 29 -14.24 14.37 3.77
CA ASP A 29 -13.21 15.14 4.49
C ASP A 29 -12.44 14.31 5.54
N HIS A 30 -12.72 13.01 5.64
CA HIS A 30 -12.01 12.13 6.57
C HIS A 30 -10.49 12.14 6.35
N ASN A 31 -10.03 12.39 5.12
CA ASN A 31 -8.61 12.51 4.78
C ASN A 31 -7.94 13.77 5.35
N LEU A 32 -8.70 14.82 5.71
CA LEU A 32 -8.20 16.07 6.28
C LEU A 32 -8.00 15.98 7.81
N VAL A 33 -8.44 14.88 8.44
CA VAL A 33 -8.36 14.72 9.89
C VAL A 33 -6.91 14.58 10.36
N ILE A 34 -6.48 15.50 11.23
CA ILE A 34 -5.17 15.47 11.89
C ILE A 34 -5.29 14.74 13.24
N ILE A 35 -4.46 13.71 13.45
CA ILE A 35 -4.50 12.87 14.65
C ILE A 35 -3.96 13.61 15.89
N GLY A 36 -2.97 14.49 15.71
CA GLY A 36 -2.43 15.40 16.74
C GLY A 36 -1.49 14.75 17.75
N LYS A 37 -1.85 13.62 18.36
CA LYS A 37 -1.05 12.95 19.40
C LYS A 37 -0.90 11.44 19.18
N ALA A 38 0.20 10.87 19.68
CA ALA A 38 0.47 9.43 19.63
C ALA A 38 -0.63 8.59 20.30
N GLY A 39 -1.20 9.06 21.43
CA GLY A 39 -2.27 8.37 22.14
C GLY A 39 -3.53 8.15 21.30
N ARG A 40 -3.88 9.09 20.40
CA ARG A 40 -5.05 8.93 19.52
C ARG A 40 -4.83 7.81 18.50
N ASN A 41 -3.60 7.62 18.00
CA ASN A 41 -3.25 6.44 17.20
C ASN A 41 -3.43 5.13 17.97
N ARG A 42 -3.12 5.12 19.27
CA ARG A 42 -3.31 3.95 20.13
C ARG A 42 -4.79 3.62 20.32
N TRP A 43 -5.65 4.64 20.49
CA TRP A 43 -7.11 4.45 20.54
C TRP A 43 -7.68 3.88 19.23
N LEU A 44 -7.07 4.21 18.09
CA LEU A 44 -7.38 3.62 16.78
C LEU A 44 -6.78 2.20 16.58
N GLY A 45 -6.21 1.59 17.62
CA GLY A 45 -5.61 0.24 17.56
C GLY A 45 -4.26 0.17 16.85
N LYS A 46 -3.64 1.30 16.48
CA LYS A 46 -2.35 1.33 15.77
C LYS A 46 -1.19 1.38 16.77
N ARG A 47 -0.43 0.28 16.86
CA ARG A 47 0.81 0.19 17.65
C ARG A 47 1.98 0.91 16.94
N PRO A 48 2.98 1.40 17.69
CA PRO A 48 4.19 1.98 17.09
C PRO A 48 4.92 0.95 16.21
N LYS A 49 5.51 1.41 15.11
CA LYS A 49 6.32 0.59 14.19
C LYS A 49 7.77 1.06 14.22
N VAL A 50 8.70 0.12 14.39
CA VAL A 50 10.14 0.39 14.40
C VAL A 50 10.68 0.38 12.96
N ARG A 51 11.62 1.28 12.64
CA ARG A 51 12.27 1.34 11.32
C ARG A 51 13.32 0.24 11.21
N GLY A 52 13.41 -0.42 10.05
CA GLY A 52 14.37 -1.51 9.83
C GLY A 52 15.84 -1.12 10.00
N VAL A 53 16.19 0.13 9.67
CA VAL A 53 17.55 0.67 9.82
C VAL A 53 18.02 0.74 11.29
N VAL A 54 17.09 0.80 12.24
CA VAL A 54 17.41 0.88 13.68
C VAL A 54 17.57 -0.51 14.30
N MET A 55 17.19 -1.56 13.58
CA MET A 55 17.24 -2.94 14.08
C MET A 55 18.64 -3.53 13.90
N ASN A 56 18.90 -4.67 14.54
CA ASN A 56 20.16 -5.40 14.32
C ASN A 56 20.15 -6.08 12.94
N PRO A 57 21.32 -6.44 12.39
CA PRO A 57 21.41 -7.18 11.12
C PRO A 57 20.62 -8.50 11.09
N VAL A 58 20.46 -9.15 12.24
CA VAL A 58 19.68 -10.39 12.40
C VAL A 58 18.16 -10.16 12.26
N ASP A 59 17.68 -8.99 12.67
CA ASP A 59 16.25 -8.67 12.73
C ASP A 59 15.72 -8.11 11.41
N HIS A 60 16.55 -7.31 10.72
CA HIS A 60 16.16 -6.67 9.47
C HIS A 60 17.35 -6.60 8.50
N PRO A 61 17.15 -6.87 7.20
CA PRO A 61 18.20 -6.71 6.19
C PRO A 61 18.72 -5.28 5.95
N LEU A 62 18.20 -4.30 6.70
CA LEU A 62 18.64 -2.90 6.64
C LEU A 62 19.32 -2.49 7.96
N GLY A 63 19.38 -3.41 8.92
CA GLY A 63 19.88 -3.17 10.27
C GLY A 63 21.40 -3.22 10.36
N GLY A 64 21.93 -2.66 11.44
CA GLY A 64 23.35 -2.58 11.75
C GLY A 64 24.10 -1.41 11.11
N GLY A 65 25.43 -1.53 11.13
CA GLY A 65 26.37 -0.44 10.89
C GLY A 65 26.62 0.39 12.15
N GLU A 66 27.75 1.09 12.18
CA GLU A 66 28.06 2.04 13.25
C GLU A 66 27.32 3.36 13.01
N GLY A 67 26.62 3.85 14.04
CA GLY A 67 25.80 5.05 13.93
C GLY A 67 24.57 4.86 13.02
N ARG A 68 24.07 5.98 12.47
CA ARG A 68 22.87 5.96 11.61
C ARG A 68 23.26 5.76 10.16
N THR A 69 22.81 4.67 9.57
CA THR A 69 23.03 4.37 8.14
C THR A 69 21.76 4.57 7.32
N SER A 70 21.86 4.41 6.00
CA SER A 70 20.70 4.27 5.10
C SER A 70 20.35 2.80 4.80
N GLY A 71 20.92 1.86 5.58
CA GLY A 71 20.74 0.41 5.43
C GLY A 71 21.62 -0.26 4.36
N GLY A 72 22.48 0.49 3.66
CA GLY A 72 23.54 -0.06 2.77
C GLY A 72 23.06 -0.89 1.57
N ARG A 73 21.75 -0.96 1.31
CA ARG A 73 21.13 -1.83 0.30
C ARG A 73 19.88 -1.18 -0.29
N HIS A 74 19.46 -1.64 -1.47
CA HIS A 74 18.11 -1.36 -1.98
C HIS A 74 17.02 -1.70 -0.93
N PRO A 75 16.01 -0.83 -0.71
CA PRO A 75 15.01 -1.02 0.34
C PRO A 75 14.20 -2.32 0.22
N VAL A 76 14.19 -3.10 1.29
CA VAL A 76 13.50 -4.40 1.39
C VAL A 76 12.61 -4.48 2.63
N THR A 77 11.70 -5.45 2.65
CA THR A 77 10.94 -5.84 3.83
C THR A 77 11.85 -6.56 4.85
N PRO A 78 11.38 -6.79 6.09
CA PRO A 78 12.12 -7.61 7.07
C PRO A 78 12.49 -9.00 6.55
N TRP A 79 11.66 -9.56 5.65
CA TRP A 79 11.90 -10.84 4.99
C TRP A 79 12.66 -10.75 3.65
N GLY A 80 13.28 -9.60 3.34
CA GLY A 80 14.12 -9.43 2.15
C GLY A 80 13.39 -9.18 0.83
N LYS A 81 12.06 -9.03 0.82
CA LYS A 81 11.31 -8.72 -0.41
C LYS A 81 11.52 -7.25 -0.81
N PRO A 82 11.88 -6.93 -2.07
CA PRO A 82 12.06 -5.54 -2.50
C PRO A 82 10.78 -4.70 -2.36
N THR A 83 10.90 -3.46 -1.88
CA THR A 83 9.75 -2.57 -1.60
C THR A 83 9.55 -1.50 -2.66
N LYS A 84 10.61 -1.02 -3.31
CA LYS A 84 10.53 -0.03 -4.39
C LYS A 84 10.28 -0.73 -5.74
N GLY A 85 9.19 -0.37 -6.41
CA GLY A 85 8.89 -0.79 -7.79
C GLY A 85 8.40 -2.23 -7.98
N PHE A 86 8.80 -3.16 -7.10
CA PHE A 86 8.50 -4.59 -7.20
C PHE A 86 6.99 -4.90 -7.24
N LYS A 87 6.54 -5.58 -8.30
CA LYS A 87 5.14 -6.00 -8.45
C LYS A 87 4.92 -7.27 -7.62
N THR A 88 4.06 -7.20 -6.62
CA THR A 88 3.79 -8.33 -5.71
C THR A 88 2.73 -9.30 -6.24
N ARG A 89 1.87 -8.87 -7.16
CA ARG A 89 0.81 -9.70 -7.75
C ARG A 89 1.40 -10.62 -8.82
N LYS A 90 1.21 -11.93 -8.63
CA LYS A 90 1.45 -12.97 -9.64
C LYS A 90 0.25 -13.07 -10.61
N THR A 91 0.43 -13.79 -11.71
CA THR A 91 -0.64 -14.10 -12.66
C THR A 91 -1.79 -14.81 -11.93
N ARG A 92 -3.01 -14.33 -12.14
CA ARG A 92 -4.23 -14.92 -11.58
C ARG A 92 -5.29 -15.03 -12.66
N PRO A 93 -6.22 -16.00 -12.59
CA PRO A 93 -7.34 -16.11 -13.54
C PRO A 93 -8.16 -14.81 -13.64
N SER A 94 -8.21 -14.02 -12.56
CA SER A 94 -8.89 -12.73 -12.53
C SER A 94 -8.24 -11.63 -13.37
N ASP A 95 -7.01 -11.82 -13.84
CA ASP A 95 -6.32 -10.84 -14.71
C ASP A 95 -7.03 -10.65 -16.05
N ARG A 96 -7.75 -11.67 -16.53
CA ARG A 96 -8.58 -11.60 -17.75
C ARG A 96 -9.65 -10.52 -17.73
N PHE A 97 -10.05 -10.09 -16.52
CA PHE A 97 -11.06 -9.05 -16.36
C PHE A 97 -10.46 -7.64 -16.33
N ILE A 98 -9.13 -7.49 -16.23
CA ILE A 98 -8.48 -6.20 -16.17
C ILE A 98 -8.26 -5.70 -17.59
N VAL A 99 -8.92 -4.59 -17.95
CA VAL A 99 -8.75 -3.93 -19.26
C VAL A 99 -7.53 -3.02 -19.23
N GLN A 100 -7.40 -2.22 -18.17
CA GLN A 100 -6.27 -1.32 -17.99
C GLN A 100 -5.83 -1.34 -16.54
N ARG A 101 -4.55 -1.63 -16.29
CA ARG A 101 -3.97 -1.59 -14.94
C ARG A 101 -3.84 -0.15 -14.44
N ARG A 102 -3.89 0.04 -13.12
CA ARG A 102 -3.60 1.31 -12.46
C ARG A 102 -2.32 1.95 -12.99
N LYS A 103 -2.39 3.21 -13.40
CA LYS A 103 -1.21 4.04 -13.67
C LYS A 103 -0.47 4.28 -12.36
N LYS A 104 0.82 3.92 -12.31
CA LYS A 104 1.71 4.33 -11.22
C LYS A 104 2.13 5.76 -11.51
N ASN A 105 1.82 6.72 -10.64
CA ASN A 105 2.45 8.04 -10.71
C ASN A 105 3.94 7.83 -10.50
N ARG A 106 4.76 8.21 -11.49
CA ARG A 106 6.24 8.15 -11.41
C ARG A 106 6.81 9.19 -10.41
N ASN A 107 5.99 10.17 -10.00
CA ASN A 107 6.39 11.30 -9.15
C ASN A 107 6.01 11.14 -7.67
N ARG A 108 5.77 9.91 -7.19
CA ARG A 108 5.60 9.60 -5.77
C ARG A 108 6.39 8.35 -5.39
#